data_AF-A0A257L9Z3-F1
#
_entry.id   AF-A0A257L9Z3-F1
#
_cell.length_a   1.000
_cell.length_b   1.000
_cell.length_c   1.000
_cell.angle_alpha   90.00
_cell.angle_beta   90.00
_cell.angle_gamma   90.00
#
_symmetry.space_group_name_H-M   'P 1'
#
loop_
_entity.id
_entity.type
_entity.pdbx_description
1 polymer ?
#
loop_
_entity_poly.entity_id
_entity_poly.type
_entity_poly.pdbx_seq_one_letter_code
_entity_poly.pdbx_strand_id
1 'polypeptide(L)'
;MSFEPILNEFWDKVRMSLTNYTFAKLTLAKTIGDTELKNIYIRPIMQGTKMVYSVMARYKSKEEERFCSLDETFEIVKTHMNNPFLSALLFTTRNDITFKLNKKRVGSIVVAEPTFKSASELMLVLKEEAKIHLTDVDHLALGLGS
;
A
#
# COMPACT_ATOMS: atom_id res chain seq x y z
N MET A 1 22.60 -0.81 13.14
CA MET A 1 22.01 0.03 12.06
C MET A 1 20.51 -0.10 12.15
N SER A 2 19.78 1.02 12.22
CA SER A 2 18.31 0.99 12.18
C SER A 2 17.84 0.62 10.77
N PHE A 3 16.79 -0.17 10.65
CA PHE A 3 16.16 -0.49 9.37
C PHE A 3 15.23 0.63 8.88
N GLU A 4 14.96 1.62 9.72
CA GLU A 4 14.03 2.72 9.46
C GLU A 4 14.32 3.50 8.17
N PRO A 5 15.56 3.84 7.80
CA PRO A 5 15.81 4.56 6.54
C PRO A 5 15.33 3.79 5.31
N ILE A 6 15.57 2.48 5.28
CA ILE A 6 15.14 1.62 4.18
C ILE A 6 13.62 1.38 4.22
N LEU A 7 13.04 1.33 5.43
CA LEU A 7 11.59 1.26 5.57
C LEU A 7 10.91 2.55 5.06
N ASN A 8 11.50 3.73 5.33
CA ASN A 8 11.02 5.00 4.81
C ASN A 8 11.06 5.02 3.28
N GLU A 9 12.16 4.56 2.68
CA GLU A 9 12.28 4.43 1.22
C GLU A 9 11.21 3.50 0.64
N PHE A 10 10.96 2.36 1.31
CA PHE A 10 9.87 1.46 0.92
C PHE A 10 8.51 2.16 1.01
N TRP A 11 8.27 2.93 2.06
CA TRP A 11 7.02 3.66 2.26
C TRP A 11 6.81 4.77 1.22
N ASP A 12 7.89 5.42 0.76
CA ASP A 12 7.81 6.35 -0.38
C ASP A 12 7.29 5.66 -1.64
N LYS A 13 7.70 4.41 -1.90
CA LYS A 13 7.15 3.63 -3.01
C LYS A 13 5.66 3.35 -2.83
N VAL A 14 5.20 3.09 -1.60
CA VAL A 14 3.77 2.95 -1.29
C VAL A 14 3.04 4.24 -1.65
N ARG A 15 3.51 5.40 -1.16
CA ARG A 15 2.94 6.72 -1.49
C ARG A 15 2.87 6.98 -3.00
N MET A 16 3.99 6.78 -3.70
CA MET A 16 4.05 6.94 -5.15
C MET A 16 3.07 6.02 -5.88
N SER A 17 2.91 4.77 -5.42
CA SER A 17 2.00 3.82 -6.07
C SER A 17 0.53 4.22 -5.96
N LEU A 18 0.16 4.90 -4.86
CA LEU A 18 -1.16 5.46 -4.63
C LEU A 18 -1.40 6.67 -5.54
N THR A 19 -0.46 7.63 -5.59
CA THR A 19 -0.53 8.79 -6.50
C THR A 19 -0.59 8.39 -7.96
N ASN A 20 0.11 7.32 -8.34
CA ASN A 20 0.12 6.81 -9.72
C ASN A 20 -1.04 5.86 -10.04
N TYR A 21 -1.96 5.59 -9.09
CA TYR A 21 -3.05 4.62 -9.25
C TYR A 21 -2.60 3.22 -9.69
N THR A 22 -1.40 2.83 -9.25
CA THR A 22 -0.79 1.51 -9.54
C THR A 22 -0.84 0.57 -8.34
N PHE A 23 -1.20 1.09 -7.16
CA PHE A 23 -1.31 0.30 -5.95
C PHE A 23 -2.34 -0.83 -6.12
N ALA A 24 -1.95 -2.07 -5.82
CA ALA A 24 -2.86 -3.21 -5.81
C ALA A 24 -3.15 -3.67 -4.38
N LYS A 25 -2.11 -3.98 -3.59
CA LYS A 25 -2.26 -4.45 -2.20
C LYS A 25 -0.96 -4.25 -1.43
N LEU A 26 -1.05 -4.05 -0.13
CA LEU A 26 0.10 -4.13 0.78
C LEU A 26 -0.11 -5.28 1.76
N THR A 27 0.95 -6.02 2.08
CA THR A 27 0.87 -7.20 2.95
C THR A 27 2.11 -7.32 3.84
N LEU A 28 1.91 -7.49 5.14
CA LEU A 28 2.98 -7.87 6.07
C LEU A 28 2.92 -9.37 6.26
N ALA A 29 4.09 -10.00 6.09
CA ALA A 29 4.25 -11.44 6.10
C ALA A 29 5.58 -11.83 6.74
N LYS A 30 5.80 -13.14 6.86
CA LYS A 30 6.99 -13.77 7.43
C LYS A 30 7.22 -13.34 8.87
N THR A 31 6.59 -14.08 9.77
CA THR A 31 6.68 -13.81 11.20
C THR A 31 7.90 -14.45 11.85
N ILE A 32 8.29 -13.93 13.01
CA ILE A 32 9.35 -14.47 13.85
C ILE A 32 8.71 -15.48 14.81
N GLY A 33 9.10 -16.75 14.69
CA GLY A 33 8.55 -17.82 15.52
C GLY A 33 7.10 -18.16 15.19
N ASP A 34 6.45 -18.89 16.10
CA ASP A 34 5.02 -19.14 16.00
C ASP A 34 4.24 -18.05 16.74
N THR A 35 3.63 -17.17 15.95
CA THR A 35 2.73 -16.13 16.45
C THR A 35 1.32 -16.41 15.99
N GLU A 36 0.36 -15.98 16.81
CA GLU A 36 -1.06 -16.01 16.50
C GLU A 36 -1.38 -15.13 15.29
N LEU A 37 -0.69 -14.00 15.14
CA LEU A 37 -0.86 -13.07 14.02
C LEU A 37 -0.10 -13.58 12.80
N LYS A 38 -0.81 -14.11 11.80
CA LYS A 38 -0.18 -14.70 10.62
C LYS A 38 0.26 -13.67 9.60
N ASN A 39 -0.67 -12.81 9.16
CA ASN A 39 -0.45 -11.78 8.13
C ASN A 39 -1.25 -10.52 8.48
N ILE A 40 -0.81 -9.36 7.98
CA ILE A 40 -1.64 -8.15 7.92
C ILE A 40 -1.82 -7.77 6.46
N TYR A 41 -3.07 -7.57 6.03
CA TYR A 41 -3.40 -7.05 4.71
C TYR A 41 -3.82 -5.60 4.82
N ILE A 42 -3.34 -4.76 3.91
CA ILE A 42 -3.64 -3.34 3.89
C ILE A 42 -4.20 -2.98 2.52
N ARG A 43 -5.36 -2.33 2.50
CA ARG A 43 -6.05 -1.91 1.27
C ARG A 43 -6.67 -0.51 1.45
N PRO A 44 -6.55 0.37 0.46
CA PRO A 44 -7.22 1.66 0.49
C PRO A 44 -8.72 1.47 0.19
N ILE A 45 -9.57 2.17 0.93
CA ILE A 45 -11.02 2.18 0.78
C ILE A 45 -11.55 3.61 0.91
N MET A 46 -12.75 3.86 0.38
CA MET A 46 -13.46 5.13 0.62
C MET A 46 -14.42 4.96 1.79
N GLN A 47 -14.25 5.82 2.80
CA GLN A 47 -15.20 5.95 3.90
C GLN A 47 -15.88 7.32 3.78
N GLY A 48 -17.06 7.32 3.17
CA GLY A 48 -17.72 8.55 2.75
C GLY A 48 -16.89 9.28 1.69
N THR A 49 -16.41 10.48 2.02
CA THR A 49 -15.59 11.31 1.11
C THR A 49 -14.10 11.24 1.39
N LYS A 50 -13.66 10.43 2.35
CA LYS A 50 -12.25 10.32 2.74
C LYS A 50 -11.69 8.96 2.36
N MET A 51 -10.50 8.97 1.76
CA MET A 51 -9.71 7.75 1.57
C MET A 51 -9.07 7.34 2.90
N VAL A 52 -9.39 6.13 3.34
CA VAL A 52 -8.79 5.49 4.52
C VAL A 52 -8.22 4.13 4.14
N TYR A 53 -7.47 3.51 5.03
CA TYR A 53 -6.82 2.22 4.80
C TYR A 53 -7.42 1.19 5.74
N SER A 54 -8.03 0.16 5.16
CA SER A 54 -8.38 -1.07 5.88
C SER A 54 -7.10 -1.84 6.17
N VAL A 55 -6.84 -2.05 7.46
CA VAL A 55 -5.78 -2.88 8.02
C VAL A 55 -6.44 -4.12 8.61
N MET A 56 -6.37 -5.22 7.87
CA MET A 56 -6.93 -6.51 8.23
C MET A 56 -5.83 -7.40 8.80
N ALA A 57 -5.81 -7.54 10.12
CA ALA A 57 -4.93 -8.44 10.85
C ALA A 57 -5.53 -9.84 10.93
N ARG A 58 -4.89 -10.82 10.30
CA ARG A 58 -5.33 -12.21 10.26
C ARG A 58 -4.63 -13.02 11.35
N TYR A 59 -5.38 -13.42 12.37
CA TYR A 59 -4.92 -14.31 13.43
C TYR A 59 -5.30 -15.77 13.12
N LYS A 60 -4.76 -16.73 13.88
CA LYS A 60 -5.15 -18.15 13.77
C LYS A 60 -6.62 -18.39 14.12
N SER A 61 -7.14 -17.64 15.10
CA SER A 61 -8.49 -17.83 15.65
C SER A 61 -9.55 -16.88 15.08
N LYS A 62 -9.14 -15.71 14.57
CA LYS A 62 -10.03 -14.65 14.10
C LYS A 62 -9.35 -13.70 13.14
N GLU A 63 -10.14 -12.83 12.52
CA GLU A 63 -9.65 -11.72 11.72
C GLU A 63 -10.16 -10.42 12.35
N GLU A 64 -9.27 -9.44 12.51
CA GLU A 64 -9.63 -8.10 12.99
C GLU A 64 -9.34 -7.10 11.88
N GLU A 65 -10.34 -6.30 11.55
CA GLU A 65 -10.21 -5.20 10.59
C GLU A 65 -10.25 -3.86 11.34
N ARG A 66 -9.36 -2.95 10.95
CA ARG A 66 -9.30 -1.58 11.48
C ARG A 66 -9.11 -0.60 10.35
N PHE A 67 -9.68 0.59 10.47
CA PHE A 67 -9.55 1.66 9.47
C PHE A 67 -8.64 2.75 10.02
N CYS A 68 -7.61 3.08 9.26
CA CYS A 68 -6.58 4.04 9.67
C CYS A 68 -6.30 5.03 8.53
N SER A 69 -5.76 6.19 8.89
CA SER A 69 -5.16 7.12 7.93
C SER A 69 -3.85 6.56 7.35
N LEU A 70 -3.30 7.21 6.32
CA LEU A 70 -2.03 6.79 5.71
C LEU A 70 -0.89 6.82 6.73
N ASP A 71 -0.82 7.87 7.55
CA ASP A 71 0.24 8.06 8.54
C ASP A 71 0.11 7.05 9.69
N GLU A 72 -1.10 6.80 10.19
CA GLU A 72 -1.33 5.75 11.19
C GLU A 72 -0.99 4.36 10.63
N THR A 73 -1.31 4.11 9.35
CA THR A 73 -0.94 2.86 8.69
C THR A 73 0.58 2.70 8.64
N PHE A 74 1.32 3.78 8.38
CA PHE A 74 2.78 3.74 8.40
C PHE A 74 3.31 3.35 9.79
N GLU A 75 2.78 3.95 10.85
CA GLU A 75 3.17 3.64 12.23
C GLU A 75 2.83 2.20 12.61
N ILE A 76 1.69 1.67 12.16
CA ILE A 76 1.33 0.26 12.30
C ILE A 76 2.37 -0.62 11.61
N VAL A 77 2.70 -0.33 10.35
CA VAL A 77 3.73 -1.09 9.61
C VAL A 77 5.06 -1.03 10.34
N LYS A 78 5.52 0.15 10.74
CA LYS A 78 6.77 0.34 11.48
C LYS A 78 6.81 -0.43 12.79
N THR A 79 5.72 -0.39 13.56
CA THR A 79 5.59 -1.10 14.85
C THR A 79 5.62 -2.63 14.68
N HIS A 80 4.99 -3.13 13.61
CA HIS A 80 4.91 -4.56 13.32
C HIS A 80 6.12 -5.10 12.56
N MET A 81 6.94 -4.23 11.96
CA MET A 81 8.23 -4.59 11.41
C MET A 81 9.24 -4.89 12.52
N ASN A 82 10.11 -5.88 12.30
CA ASN A 82 11.07 -6.40 13.26
C ASN A 82 10.43 -7.17 14.44
N ASN A 83 9.14 -7.00 14.70
CA ASN A 83 8.32 -7.80 15.61
C ASN A 83 6.79 -7.66 15.33
N PRO A 84 6.05 -8.71 14.93
CA PRO A 84 6.53 -10.05 14.63
C PRO A 84 7.04 -10.21 13.19
N PHE A 85 6.84 -9.23 12.29
CA PHE A 85 7.08 -9.43 10.85
C PHE A 85 8.51 -9.08 10.43
N LEU A 86 9.00 -9.83 9.44
CA LEU A 86 10.28 -9.61 8.79
C LEU A 86 10.13 -9.14 7.34
N SER A 87 8.92 -9.10 6.79
CA SER A 87 8.71 -8.62 5.43
C SER A 87 7.42 -7.84 5.25
N ALA A 88 7.49 -6.81 4.41
CA ALA A 88 6.36 -6.07 3.88
C ALA A 88 6.41 -6.12 2.35
N LEU A 89 5.31 -6.50 1.72
CA LEU A 89 5.18 -6.71 0.28
C LEU A 89 4.14 -5.73 -0.26
N LEU A 90 4.60 -4.79 -1.06
CA LEU A 90 3.77 -3.89 -1.86
C LEU A 90 3.60 -4.50 -3.25
N PHE A 91 2.36 -4.81 -3.60
CA PHE A 91 1.97 -5.24 -4.93
C PHE A 91 1.49 -4.04 -5.73
N THR A 92 2.04 -3.86 -6.92
CA THR A 92 1.59 -2.84 -7.87
C THR A 92 1.38 -3.45 -9.25
N THR A 93 0.74 -2.72 -10.14
CA THR A 93 0.58 -3.14 -11.55
C THR A 93 1.87 -3.10 -12.36
N ARG A 94 2.93 -2.47 -11.83
CA ARG A 94 4.21 -2.30 -12.54
C ARG A 94 5.28 -3.24 -12.04
N ASN A 95 5.35 -3.42 -10.72
CA ASN A 95 6.30 -4.28 -10.05
C ASN A 95 5.85 -4.62 -8.63
N ASP A 96 6.34 -5.72 -8.11
CA ASP A 96 6.18 -6.08 -6.71
C ASP A 96 7.42 -5.65 -5.95
N ILE A 97 7.22 -4.86 -4.91
CA ILE A 97 8.29 -4.30 -4.09
C ILE A 97 8.20 -4.97 -2.73
N THR A 98 9.27 -5.63 -2.30
CA THR A 98 9.34 -6.31 -1.01
C THR A 98 10.43 -5.68 -0.15
N PHE A 99 10.03 -5.11 0.98
CA PHE A 99 10.94 -4.81 2.08
C PHE A 99 11.13 -6.06 2.94
N LYS A 100 12.37 -6.41 3.26
CA LYS A 100 12.67 -7.55 4.14
C LYS A 100 13.83 -7.27 5.07
N LEU A 101 13.73 -7.81 6.29
CA LEU A 101 14.77 -7.84 7.30
C LEU A 101 15.50 -9.18 7.26
N ASN A 102 16.83 -9.14 7.34
CA ASN A 102 17.66 -10.34 7.50
C ASN A 102 17.87 -10.71 8.99
N LYS A 103 18.60 -11.80 9.26
CA LYS A 103 18.93 -12.25 10.63
C LYS A 103 19.67 -11.18 11.46
N LYS A 104 20.42 -10.27 10.81
CA LYS A 104 21.14 -9.16 11.44
C LYS A 104 20.28 -7.89 11.57
N ARG A 105 18.97 -7.98 11.30
CA ARG A 105 18.00 -6.85 11.30
C ARG A 105 18.35 -5.72 10.34
N VAL A 106 19.11 -6.01 9.29
CA VAL A 106 19.38 -5.07 8.21
C VAL A 106 18.26 -5.17 7.19
N GLY A 107 17.65 -4.01 6.87
CA GLY A 107 16.60 -3.88 5.87
C GLY A 107 17.15 -3.90 4.45
N SER A 108 16.37 -4.47 3.54
CA SER A 108 16.66 -4.49 2.10
C SER A 108 15.35 -4.41 1.32
N ILE A 109 15.40 -3.77 0.16
CA ILE A 109 14.29 -3.72 -0.79
C ILE A 109 14.61 -4.65 -1.97
N VAL A 110 13.64 -5.42 -2.40
CA VAL A 110 13.70 -6.28 -3.58
C VAL A 110 12.56 -5.86 -4.50
N VAL A 111 12.85 -5.74 -5.79
CA VAL A 111 11.86 -5.45 -6.82
C VAL A 111 11.74 -6.69 -7.71
N ALA A 112 10.52 -7.10 -8.01
CA ALA A 112 10.18 -8.23 -8.86
C ALA A 112 9.10 -7.82 -9.88
N GLU A 113 8.85 -8.70 -10.85
CA GLU A 113 7.74 -8.52 -11.79
C GLU A 113 6.38 -8.47 -11.06
N PRO A 114 5.37 -7.77 -11.62
CA PRO A 114 4.09 -7.59 -10.94
C PRO A 114 3.30 -8.90 -10.90
N THR A 115 2.91 -9.33 -9.70
CA THR A 115 1.98 -10.47 -9.54
C THR A 115 0.57 -10.09 -10.00
N PHE A 116 0.18 -8.83 -9.79
CA PHE A 116 -1.15 -8.33 -10.13
C PHE A 116 -1.10 -7.48 -11.40
N LYS A 117 -1.91 -7.85 -12.39
CA LYS A 117 -2.07 -7.07 -13.64
C LYS A 117 -3.03 -5.89 -13.50
N SER A 118 -3.75 -5.79 -12.38
CA SER A 118 -4.73 -4.75 -12.11
C SER A 118 -4.51 -4.10 -10.75
N ALA A 119 -4.79 -2.79 -10.68
CA ALA A 119 -4.72 -2.02 -9.44
C ALA A 119 -5.91 -2.35 -8.54
N SER A 120 -5.90 -1.84 -7.30
CA SER A 120 -7.05 -2.01 -6.41
C SER A 120 -8.28 -1.32 -6.99
N GLU A 121 -9.46 -1.82 -6.66
CA GLU A 121 -10.74 -1.30 -7.15
C GLU A 121 -10.86 0.21 -6.93
N LEU A 122 -10.51 0.69 -5.73
CA LEU A 122 -10.50 2.12 -5.45
C LEU A 122 -9.55 2.91 -6.35
N MET A 123 -8.35 2.39 -6.61
CA MET A 123 -7.39 3.07 -7.47
C MET A 123 -7.90 3.17 -8.92
N LEU A 124 -8.64 2.16 -9.39
CA LEU A 124 -9.27 2.20 -10.71
C LEU A 124 -10.39 3.24 -10.78
N VAL A 125 -11.26 3.30 -9.76
CA VAL A 125 -12.34 4.30 -9.68
C VAL A 125 -11.75 5.71 -9.69
N LEU A 126 -10.81 6.00 -8.79
CA LEU A 126 -10.19 7.33 -8.71
C LEU A 126 -9.44 7.71 -9.99
N LYS A 127 -8.79 6.74 -10.65
CA LYS A 127 -8.13 6.96 -11.94
C LYS A 127 -9.13 7.33 -13.03
N GLU A 128 -10.32 6.73 -13.02
CA GLU A 128 -11.35 7.03 -14.01
C GLU A 128 -12.00 8.40 -13.74
N GLU A 129 -12.32 8.72 -12.48
CA GLU A 129 -12.81 10.04 -12.09
C GLU A 129 -11.82 11.16 -12.44
N ALA A 130 -10.52 10.93 -12.21
CA ALA A 130 -9.47 11.88 -12.56
C ALA A 130 -9.37 12.14 -14.07
N LYS A 131 -9.69 11.14 -14.92
CA LYS A 131 -9.72 11.32 -16.38
C LYS A 131 -10.95 12.12 -16.83
N ILE A 132 -12.12 11.82 -16.26
CA ILE A 132 -13.38 12.50 -16.58
C ILE A 132 -13.23 14.01 -16.31
N HIS A 133 -12.61 14.35 -15.19
CA HIS A 133 -12.37 15.75 -14.83
C HIS A 133 -11.39 16.47 -15.77
N LEU A 134 -10.49 15.76 -16.46
CA LEU A 134 -9.61 16.35 -17.47
C LEU A 134 -10.35 16.61 -18.78
N THR A 135 -11.27 15.73 -19.17
CA THR A 135 -12.02 15.85 -20.44
C THR A 135 -13.07 16.96 -20.45
N ASP A 136 -13.61 17.34 -19.28
CA ASP A 136 -14.56 18.47 -19.17
C ASP A 136 -13.89 19.84 -19.35
N VAL A 137 -12.60 19.98 -19.04
CA VAL A 137 -11.87 21.26 -19.21
C VAL A 137 -11.54 21.52 -20.67
N ASP A 138 -11.24 20.47 -21.45
CA ASP A 138 -10.94 20.58 -22.88
C ASP A 138 -12.18 20.97 -23.70
N HIS A 139 -13.38 20.55 -23.29
CA HIS A 139 -14.62 20.93 -23.96
C HIS A 139 -15.04 22.39 -23.72
N LEU A 140 -14.60 23.02 -22.62
CA LEU A 140 -14.86 24.44 -22.34
C LEU A 140 -13.87 25.39 -23.05
N ALA A 141 -12.71 24.89 -23.49
CA ALA A 141 -11.68 25.69 -24.17
C ALA A 141 -11.89 25.86 -25.69
N LEU A 142 -12.78 25.06 -26.32
CA LEU A 142 -13.02 25.10 -27.77
C LEU A 142 -14.23 25.97 -28.19
N GLY A 143 -14.87 26.68 -27.25
CA GLY A 143 -16.09 27.48 -27.49
C GLY A 143 -15.90 28.99 -27.68
N LEU A 144 -14.68 29.52 -27.65
CA LEU A 144 -14.40 30.96 -27.82
C LEU A 144 -13.45 31.20 -29.00
N GLY A 145 -13.94 30.87 -30.19
CA GLY A 145 -13.35 31.27 -31.46
C GLY A 145 -14.46 31.73 -32.40
N SER A 146 -15.09 32.86 -32.06
CA SER A 146 -15.91 33.66 -32.98
C SER A 146 -15.04 34.57 -33.82
#